data_AF-A0A9E5KKT1-F1
#
_entry.id   AF-A0A9E5KKT1-F1
#
_cell.length_a   1.000
_cell.length_b   1.000
_cell.length_c   1.000
_cell.angle_alpha   90.00
_cell.angle_beta   90.00
_cell.angle_gamma   90.00
#
_symmetry.space_group_name_H-M   'P 1'
#
loop_
_entity.id
_entity.type
_entity.pdbx_description
1 polymer ?
#
loop_
_entity_poly.entity_id
_entity_poly.type
_entity_poly.pdbx_seq_one_letter_code
_entity_poly.pdbx_strand_id
1 'polypeptide(L)'
;STYTQQTNIQIPLAGTWIGNYLAVTNETGTRTIPGLFGGSGNTAIPFSSTVKPKVSITNTHPTGTFQFGFNPVTGVVDVSNLLVDTLAGQTGTISTSMLLTYSTFRTVQPTSTFIGLTNVDVPVDSGSLTAATASQSGAAIGVATPNTDGTWAFAVTVPVTISVAGTALAQPFTNSSPAAMALTGTFSIVGSAIALTSQGTINETVPVPAPPPLVSAPFDLPTIIPAGQVAHLLISGTFADGSSTTVGSSSLVMNGVPAPIIGDINGDGVVTGADLGLLLAGWAQPGPTDLNNDGTTNGADLGLLLSHWS
;
A
#
# COMPACT_ATOMS: atom_id res chain seq x y z
N SER A 1 -3.47 -17.21 5.97
CA SER A 1 -3.24 -16.32 4.82
C SER A 1 -1.82 -15.78 4.82
N THR A 2 -1.28 -15.47 3.65
CA THR A 2 0.06 -14.90 3.47
C THR A 2 0.04 -13.79 2.43
N TYR A 3 0.91 -12.79 2.59
CA TYR A 3 1.06 -11.71 1.63
C TYR A 3 2.53 -11.35 1.45
N THR A 4 2.92 -11.06 0.20
CA THR A 4 4.24 -10.54 -0.14
C THR A 4 4.09 -9.53 -1.26
N GLN A 5 4.76 -8.39 -1.12
CA GLN A 5 4.77 -7.33 -2.11
C GLN A 5 6.15 -6.68 -2.17
N GLN A 6 6.58 -6.35 -3.37
CA GLN A 6 7.70 -5.47 -3.62
C GLN A 6 7.28 -4.40 -4.63
N THR A 7 7.46 -3.14 -4.24
CA THR A 7 7.27 -1.99 -5.13
C THR A 7 8.61 -1.35 -5.37
N ASN A 8 9.02 -1.29 -6.64
CA ASN A 8 10.23 -0.63 -7.08
C ASN A 8 9.84 0.65 -7.83
N ILE A 9 10.31 1.79 -7.34
CA ILE A 9 10.08 3.09 -7.95
C ILE A 9 11.37 3.53 -8.61
N GLN A 10 11.28 4.14 -9.79
CA GLN A 10 12.41 4.72 -10.52
C GLN A 10 12.06 6.14 -10.93
N ILE A 11 12.76 7.12 -10.36
CA ILE A 11 12.54 8.55 -10.64
C ILE A 11 13.86 9.14 -11.16
N PRO A 12 13.94 9.52 -12.44
CA PRO A 12 15.12 10.20 -12.97
C PRO A 12 15.30 11.58 -12.31
N LEU A 13 16.55 11.92 -11.99
CA LEU A 13 16.97 13.19 -11.41
C LEU A 13 18.18 13.69 -12.19
N ALA A 14 18.09 14.90 -12.75
CA ALA A 14 19.22 15.60 -13.34
C ALA A 14 19.49 16.87 -12.54
N GLY A 15 20.75 17.13 -12.23
CA GLY A 15 21.07 18.23 -11.34
C GLY A 15 22.53 18.57 -11.26
N THR A 16 22.85 19.35 -10.24
CA THR A 16 24.22 19.72 -9.89
C THR A 16 24.40 19.63 -8.38
N TRP A 17 25.62 19.31 -7.95
CA TRP A 17 26.06 19.63 -6.59
C TRP A 17 27.11 20.73 -6.62
N ILE A 18 27.06 21.61 -5.63
CA ILE A 18 28.01 22.68 -5.43
C ILE A 18 28.47 22.67 -3.97
N GLY A 19 29.72 23.01 -3.71
CA GLY A 19 30.19 23.14 -2.33
C GLY A 19 29.40 24.20 -1.56
N ASN A 20 29.24 24.03 -0.24
CA ASN A 20 28.49 24.99 0.60
C ASN A 20 29.25 26.30 0.90
N TYR A 21 30.43 26.52 0.30
CA TYR A 21 31.21 27.75 0.43
C TYR A 21 30.43 28.98 -0.01
N LEU A 22 30.44 30.00 0.86
CA LEU A 22 29.93 31.33 0.58
C LEU A 22 30.98 32.34 1.03
N ALA A 23 31.41 33.22 0.13
CA ALA A 23 32.53 34.14 0.36
C ALA A 23 32.33 35.15 1.51
N VAL A 24 31.13 35.25 2.08
CA VAL A 24 30.81 36.19 3.18
C VAL A 24 30.26 35.45 4.40
N THR A 25 29.41 34.45 4.19
CA THR A 25 28.67 33.79 5.27
C THR A 25 29.18 32.39 5.60
N ASN A 26 30.06 31.81 4.77
CA ASN A 26 30.66 30.50 4.99
C ASN A 26 32.01 30.35 4.25
N GLU A 27 33.00 31.15 4.65
CA GLU A 27 34.32 31.19 3.99
C GLU A 27 35.14 29.91 4.17
N THR A 28 34.82 29.11 5.19
CA THR A 28 35.44 27.80 5.45
C THR A 28 34.69 26.65 4.79
N GLY A 29 33.61 26.94 4.06
CA GLY A 29 32.81 25.92 3.42
C GLY A 29 33.55 25.16 2.33
N THR A 30 33.03 23.99 1.98
CA THR A 30 33.54 23.19 0.89
C THR A 30 33.35 23.92 -0.42
N ARG A 31 34.36 23.85 -1.30
CA ARG A 31 34.26 24.30 -2.70
C ARG A 31 34.36 23.12 -3.64
N THR A 32 33.66 23.16 -4.75
CA THR A 32 33.75 22.16 -5.82
C THR A 32 34.43 22.74 -7.06
N ILE A 33 35.33 21.96 -7.68
CA ILE A 33 36.11 22.36 -8.85
C ILE A 33 36.06 21.22 -9.90
N PRO A 34 35.65 21.46 -11.15
CA PRO A 34 35.55 20.43 -12.18
C PRO A 34 36.92 19.85 -12.60
N GLY A 35 36.91 18.60 -13.04
CA GLY A 35 38.05 17.93 -13.65
C GLY A 35 39.17 17.57 -12.67
N LEU A 36 40.33 17.17 -13.21
CA LEU A 36 41.53 16.79 -12.42
C LEU A 36 42.57 17.91 -12.31
N PHE A 37 42.56 18.88 -13.23
CA PHE A 37 43.51 19.98 -13.27
C PHE A 37 42.81 21.31 -13.55
N GLY A 38 43.44 22.42 -13.15
CA GLY A 38 42.92 23.77 -13.37
C GLY A 38 41.63 24.08 -12.59
N GLY A 39 41.05 25.25 -12.87
CA GLY A 39 39.83 25.74 -12.20
C GLY A 39 40.10 26.48 -10.88
N SER A 40 39.14 27.29 -10.46
CA SER A 40 39.15 28.03 -9.18
C SER A 40 37.72 28.33 -8.73
N GLY A 41 37.55 28.82 -7.52
CA GLY A 41 36.24 29.21 -6.98
C GLY A 41 35.41 28.03 -6.50
N ASN A 42 34.09 28.19 -6.55
CA ASN A 42 33.09 27.19 -6.19
C ASN A 42 32.16 27.00 -7.39
N THR A 43 32.27 25.88 -8.09
CA THR A 43 31.57 25.63 -9.35
C THR A 43 30.67 24.41 -9.23
N ALA A 44 29.44 24.54 -9.73
CA ALA A 44 28.49 23.45 -9.77
C ALA A 44 28.98 22.30 -10.65
N ILE A 45 28.90 21.07 -10.15
CA ILE A 45 29.28 19.85 -10.86
C ILE A 45 27.99 19.14 -11.29
N PRO A 46 27.78 18.92 -12.60
CA PRO A 46 26.59 18.23 -13.07
C PRO A 46 26.64 16.74 -12.73
N PHE A 47 25.48 16.19 -12.41
CA PHE A 47 25.26 14.76 -12.25
C PHE A 47 23.94 14.36 -12.90
N SER A 48 23.82 13.08 -13.25
CA SER A 48 22.55 12.44 -13.53
C SER A 48 22.36 11.27 -12.58
N SER A 49 21.12 11.02 -12.18
CA SER A 49 20.77 9.94 -11.29
C SER A 49 19.42 9.33 -11.60
N THR A 50 19.21 8.11 -11.13
CA THR A 50 17.87 7.54 -10.93
C THR A 50 17.71 7.22 -9.46
N VAL A 51 16.77 7.90 -8.80
CA VAL A 51 16.39 7.59 -7.42
C VAL A 51 15.53 6.33 -7.46
N LYS A 52 15.87 5.35 -6.62
CA LYS A 52 15.27 4.02 -6.57
C LYS A 52 14.73 3.69 -5.19
N PRO A 53 13.60 4.29 -4.76
CA PRO A 53 12.88 3.80 -3.59
C PRO A 53 12.36 2.39 -3.86
N LYS A 54 12.58 1.50 -2.90
CA LYS A 54 12.09 0.13 -2.89
C LYS A 54 11.31 -0.07 -1.60
N VAL A 55 10.04 -0.42 -1.73
CA VAL A 55 9.18 -0.84 -0.62
C VAL A 55 9.08 -2.36 -0.67
N SER A 56 9.18 -3.02 0.48
CA SER A 56 9.04 -4.48 0.56
C SER A 56 8.25 -4.89 1.79
N ILE A 57 7.22 -5.71 1.56
CA ILE A 57 6.43 -6.42 2.56
C ILE A 57 6.69 -7.90 2.30
N THR A 58 7.29 -8.60 3.24
CA THR A 58 7.76 -9.98 3.00
C THR A 58 7.07 -10.95 3.93
N ASN A 59 6.34 -11.90 3.35
CA ASN A 59 5.72 -13.03 4.04
C ASN A 59 4.95 -12.64 5.31
N THR A 60 4.13 -11.59 5.22
CA THR A 60 3.25 -11.18 6.32
C THR A 60 2.02 -12.09 6.39
N HIS A 61 1.31 -12.02 7.52
CA HIS A 61 0.04 -12.71 7.73
C HIS A 61 -1.08 -11.68 7.84
N PRO A 62 -1.72 -11.28 6.73
CA PRO A 62 -2.74 -10.26 6.76
C PRO A 62 -3.86 -10.59 7.72
N THR A 63 -4.37 -9.56 8.40
CA THR A 63 -5.56 -9.62 9.24
C THR A 63 -6.64 -8.76 8.64
N GLY A 64 -7.91 -9.10 8.87
CA GLY A 64 -9.01 -8.35 8.29
C GLY A 64 -10.32 -9.10 8.35
N THR A 65 -11.35 -8.45 7.84
CA THR A 65 -12.71 -8.97 7.77
C THR A 65 -13.36 -8.51 6.47
N PHE A 66 -14.33 -9.28 6.00
CA PHE A 66 -15.25 -8.92 4.93
C PHE A 66 -16.46 -9.83 5.02
N GLN A 67 -17.56 -9.43 4.40
CA GLN A 67 -18.73 -10.26 4.18
C GLN A 67 -18.68 -10.79 2.75
N PHE A 68 -19.09 -12.06 2.60
CA PHE A 68 -19.16 -12.74 1.31
C PHE A 68 -20.59 -13.23 1.12
N GLY A 69 -21.32 -12.58 0.22
CA GLY A 69 -22.65 -13.01 -0.18
C GLY A 69 -22.59 -13.92 -1.40
N PHE A 70 -23.45 -14.93 -1.43
CA PHE A 70 -23.57 -15.87 -2.54
C PHE A 70 -25.02 -16.26 -2.77
N ASN A 71 -25.48 -16.12 -4.01
CA ASN A 71 -26.78 -16.60 -4.44
C ASN A 71 -26.60 -17.86 -5.33
N PRO A 72 -26.97 -19.07 -4.84
CA PRO A 72 -26.76 -20.31 -5.58
C PRO A 72 -27.67 -20.47 -6.81
N VAL A 73 -28.77 -19.72 -6.88
CA VAL A 73 -29.71 -19.77 -8.02
C VAL A 73 -29.19 -18.95 -9.20
N THR A 74 -28.66 -17.76 -8.91
CA THR A 74 -28.16 -16.84 -9.95
C THR A 74 -26.66 -16.96 -10.21
N GLY A 75 -25.91 -17.59 -9.30
CA GLY A 75 -24.45 -17.65 -9.36
C GLY A 75 -23.76 -16.32 -9.07
N VAL A 76 -24.48 -15.35 -8.50
CA VAL A 76 -23.92 -14.03 -8.14
C VAL A 76 -23.20 -14.14 -6.79
N VAL A 77 -22.02 -13.52 -6.70
CA VAL A 77 -21.33 -13.27 -5.43
C VAL A 77 -21.16 -11.79 -5.20
N ASP A 78 -21.16 -11.37 -3.95
CA ASP A 78 -20.83 -10.01 -3.57
C ASP A 78 -19.86 -9.99 -2.39
N VAL A 79 -19.04 -8.94 -2.35
CA VAL A 79 -18.14 -8.66 -1.24
C VAL A 79 -18.52 -7.31 -0.66
N SER A 80 -18.70 -7.26 0.65
CA SER A 80 -18.98 -6.02 1.37
C SER A 80 -18.15 -5.92 2.65
N ASN A 81 -17.97 -4.69 3.15
CA ASN A 81 -17.23 -4.39 4.37
C ASN A 81 -15.79 -4.97 4.38
N LEU A 82 -15.14 -5.06 3.22
CA LEU A 82 -13.75 -5.53 3.15
C LEU A 82 -12.81 -4.51 3.82
N LEU A 83 -12.11 -4.97 4.84
CA LEU A 83 -10.99 -4.29 5.47
C LEU A 83 -9.85 -5.30 5.66
N VAL A 84 -8.68 -4.99 5.12
CA VAL A 84 -7.48 -5.83 5.22
C VAL A 84 -6.31 -4.97 5.68
N ASP A 85 -5.66 -5.38 6.76
CA ASP A 85 -4.32 -4.95 7.14
C ASP A 85 -3.32 -5.97 6.61
N THR A 86 -2.50 -5.55 5.65
CA THR A 86 -1.51 -6.41 5.00
C THR A 86 -0.25 -6.62 5.84
N LEU A 87 -0.02 -5.80 6.86
CA LEU A 87 1.13 -5.91 7.75
C LEU A 87 0.81 -6.70 9.03
N ALA A 88 -0.38 -6.50 9.59
CA ALA A 88 -0.86 -7.17 10.81
C ALA A 88 0.14 -7.07 11.98
N GLY A 89 0.64 -5.86 12.23
CA GLY A 89 1.64 -5.59 13.28
C GLY A 89 3.09 -5.89 12.89
N GLN A 90 3.35 -6.45 11.70
CA GLN A 90 4.71 -6.49 11.14
C GLN A 90 5.10 -5.14 10.51
N THR A 91 6.39 -4.94 10.23
CA THR A 91 6.89 -3.70 9.61
C THR A 91 7.46 -4.01 8.24
N GLY A 92 6.99 -3.33 7.21
CA GLY A 92 7.60 -3.37 5.88
C GLY A 92 8.87 -2.52 5.84
N THR A 93 9.76 -2.80 4.89
CA THR A 93 11.02 -2.06 4.72
C THR A 93 10.91 -1.07 3.57
N ILE A 94 11.49 0.11 3.76
CA ILE A 94 11.72 1.06 2.67
C ILE A 94 13.23 1.24 2.55
N SER A 95 13.79 1.05 1.36
CA SER A 95 15.20 1.33 1.08
C SER A 95 15.27 2.24 -0.13
N THR A 96 16.03 3.32 -0.04
CA THR A 96 16.22 4.24 -1.16
C THR A 96 17.68 4.23 -1.57
N SER A 97 17.93 3.98 -2.84
CA SER A 97 19.25 4.16 -3.43
C SER A 97 19.22 5.15 -4.59
N MET A 98 20.38 5.67 -4.96
CA MET A 98 20.58 6.54 -6.11
C MET A 98 21.57 5.89 -7.05
N LEU A 99 21.13 5.59 -8.27
CA LEU A 99 22.03 5.17 -9.33
C LEU A 99 22.66 6.44 -9.92
N LEU A 100 23.92 6.71 -9.61
CA LEU A 100 24.55 8.01 -9.85
C LEU A 100 25.59 7.96 -10.96
N THR A 101 25.62 9.00 -11.79
CA THR A 101 26.62 9.23 -12.83
C THR A 101 27.12 10.67 -12.75
N TYR A 102 28.45 10.85 -12.70
CA TYR A 102 29.10 12.15 -12.65
C TYR A 102 30.52 12.11 -13.20
N SER A 103 31.01 13.27 -13.64
CA SER A 103 32.38 13.43 -14.11
C SER A 103 33.34 13.72 -12.96
N THR A 104 34.63 13.40 -13.14
CA THR A 104 35.67 13.69 -12.14
C THR A 104 35.65 15.14 -11.70
N PHE A 105 35.69 15.37 -10.38
CA PHE A 105 35.81 16.70 -9.78
C PHE A 105 36.67 16.65 -8.52
N ARG A 106 37.05 17.83 -8.01
CA ARG A 106 37.80 17.99 -6.78
C ARG A 106 37.04 18.86 -5.80
N THR A 107 37.25 18.63 -4.52
CA THR A 107 36.81 19.54 -3.46
C THR A 107 37.99 20.25 -2.82
N VAL A 108 37.72 21.40 -2.20
CA VAL A 108 38.63 22.11 -1.30
C VAL A 108 37.89 22.34 0.02
N GLN A 109 38.57 22.15 1.15
CA GLN A 109 37.98 22.19 2.50
C GLN A 109 36.81 21.21 2.67
N PRO A 110 37.06 19.89 2.69
CA PRO A 110 38.36 19.21 2.60
C PRO A 110 38.87 19.03 1.16
N THR A 111 40.18 18.92 1.00
CA THR A 111 40.79 18.58 -0.30
C THR A 111 40.56 17.10 -0.61
N SER A 112 39.83 16.80 -1.68
CA SER A 112 39.61 15.43 -2.15
C SER A 112 39.42 15.41 -3.67
N THR A 113 39.77 14.29 -4.31
CA THR A 113 39.46 13.99 -5.71
C THR A 113 38.37 12.92 -5.74
N PHE A 114 37.27 13.24 -6.43
CA PHE A 114 36.18 12.32 -6.73
C PHE A 114 36.37 11.86 -8.17
N ILE A 115 36.71 10.59 -8.36
CA ILE A 115 36.88 10.00 -9.69
C ILE A 115 35.49 9.88 -10.34
N GLY A 116 35.37 10.24 -11.62
CA GLY A 116 34.12 10.12 -12.34
C GLY A 116 33.63 8.67 -12.36
N LEU A 117 32.35 8.49 -12.07
CA LEU A 117 31.70 7.19 -11.99
C LEU A 117 30.46 7.20 -12.87
N THR A 118 30.13 6.03 -13.41
CA THR A 118 28.92 5.80 -14.19
C THR A 118 28.12 4.69 -13.53
N ASN A 119 26.82 4.93 -13.33
CA ASN A 119 25.86 3.97 -12.79
C ASN A 119 26.28 3.34 -11.45
N VAL A 120 26.77 4.15 -10.51
CA VAL A 120 27.12 3.67 -9.18
C VAL A 120 25.90 3.77 -8.27
N ASP A 121 25.53 2.63 -7.68
CA ASP A 121 24.39 2.56 -6.77
C ASP A 121 24.81 2.97 -5.35
N VAL A 122 24.26 4.08 -4.88
CA VAL A 122 24.58 4.65 -3.56
C VAL A 122 23.33 4.54 -2.68
N PRO A 123 23.37 3.75 -1.58
CA PRO A 123 22.31 3.78 -0.59
C PRO A 123 22.23 5.18 0.03
N VAL A 124 21.03 5.77 0.01
CA VAL A 124 20.81 7.13 0.52
C VAL A 124 20.13 7.09 1.87
N ASP A 125 19.15 6.19 2.01
CA ASP A 125 18.32 6.16 3.19
C ASP A 125 17.59 4.82 3.36
N SER A 126 17.20 4.56 4.60
CA SER A 126 16.33 3.46 4.99
C SER A 126 15.15 3.98 5.81
N GLY A 127 13.97 3.50 5.48
CA GLY A 127 12.73 3.81 6.15
C GLY A 127 11.94 2.55 6.51
N SER A 128 10.76 2.76 7.05
CA SER A 128 9.86 1.68 7.47
C SER A 128 8.44 1.95 7.01
N LEU A 129 7.70 0.89 6.71
CA LEU A 129 6.27 0.92 6.45
C LEU A 129 5.57 0.34 7.68
N THR A 130 4.85 1.20 8.41
CA THR A 130 4.22 0.84 9.69
C THR A 130 2.74 0.57 9.57
N ALA A 131 2.10 1.00 8.48
CA ALA A 131 0.71 0.65 8.16
C ALA A 131 0.56 0.45 6.65
N ALA A 132 -0.18 -0.59 6.25
CA ALA A 132 -0.62 -0.80 4.88
C ALA A 132 -1.96 -1.54 4.85
N THR A 133 -3.03 -0.78 4.60
CA THR A 133 -4.40 -1.27 4.67
C THR A 133 -5.12 -1.12 3.33
N ALA A 134 -6.02 -2.04 3.03
CA ALA A 134 -6.99 -1.93 1.95
C ALA A 134 -8.40 -1.90 2.53
N SER A 135 -9.15 -0.84 2.25
CA SER A 135 -10.55 -0.69 2.65
C SER A 135 -11.43 -0.61 1.42
N GLN A 136 -12.56 -1.31 1.41
CA GLN A 136 -13.52 -1.24 0.31
C GLN A 136 -14.01 0.19 0.09
N SER A 137 -14.06 0.60 -1.18
CA SER A 137 -14.47 1.95 -1.58
C SER A 137 -15.65 1.97 -2.54
N GLY A 138 -16.17 0.81 -2.94
CA GLY A 138 -17.30 0.70 -3.86
C GLY A 138 -17.93 -0.69 -3.86
N ALA A 139 -19.05 -0.81 -4.57
CA ALA A 139 -19.75 -2.08 -4.74
C ALA A 139 -18.83 -3.10 -5.45
N ALA A 140 -18.86 -4.33 -4.95
CA ALA A 140 -18.07 -5.42 -5.49
C ALA A 140 -19.00 -6.61 -5.76
N ILE A 141 -19.29 -6.82 -7.04
CA ILE A 141 -20.15 -7.91 -7.51
C ILE A 141 -19.32 -8.77 -8.45
N GLY A 142 -19.40 -10.07 -8.25
CA GLY A 142 -18.70 -11.09 -9.01
C GLY A 142 -19.61 -12.22 -9.42
N VAL A 143 -19.00 -13.29 -9.90
CA VAL A 143 -19.68 -14.50 -10.34
C VAL A 143 -19.06 -15.73 -9.68
N ALA A 144 -19.88 -16.75 -9.49
CA ALA A 144 -19.47 -18.07 -9.07
C ALA A 144 -20.04 -19.14 -10.00
N THR A 145 -19.21 -20.14 -10.32
CA THR A 145 -19.59 -21.28 -11.15
C THR A 145 -19.29 -22.59 -10.41
N PRO A 146 -20.19 -23.58 -10.45
CA PRO A 146 -20.00 -24.84 -9.76
C PRO A 146 -18.89 -25.67 -10.41
N ASN A 147 -18.07 -26.32 -9.60
CA ASN A 147 -17.07 -27.29 -10.01
C ASN A 147 -17.64 -28.72 -9.90
N THR A 148 -16.97 -29.68 -10.54
CA THR A 148 -17.38 -31.09 -10.53
C THR A 148 -17.18 -31.78 -9.18
N ASP A 149 -16.36 -31.21 -8.30
CA ASP A 149 -16.05 -31.72 -6.96
C ASP A 149 -17.00 -31.20 -5.87
N GLY A 150 -18.02 -30.43 -6.25
CA GLY A 150 -19.00 -29.82 -5.33
C GLY A 150 -18.57 -28.49 -4.73
N THR A 151 -17.38 -27.98 -5.07
CA THR A 151 -16.96 -26.61 -4.73
C THR A 151 -17.46 -25.61 -5.78
N TRP A 152 -17.27 -24.32 -5.51
CA TRP A 152 -17.59 -23.23 -6.44
C TRP A 152 -16.32 -22.45 -6.74
N ALA A 153 -16.02 -22.24 -8.02
CA ALA A 153 -15.05 -21.24 -8.43
C ALA A 153 -15.70 -19.86 -8.39
N PHE A 154 -15.01 -18.85 -7.89
CA PHE A 154 -15.53 -17.48 -7.85
C PHE A 154 -14.49 -16.47 -8.32
N ALA A 155 -14.98 -15.35 -8.85
CA ALA A 155 -14.16 -14.19 -9.20
C ALA A 155 -14.94 -12.92 -8.90
N VAL A 156 -14.35 -12.03 -8.10
CA VAL A 156 -14.90 -10.71 -7.76
C VAL A 156 -13.79 -9.66 -7.75
N THR A 157 -14.05 -8.52 -8.35
CA THR A 157 -13.15 -7.36 -8.30
C THR A 157 -13.70 -6.36 -7.29
N VAL A 158 -12.95 -6.11 -6.23
CA VAL A 158 -13.32 -5.21 -5.13
C VAL A 158 -12.62 -3.86 -5.33
N PRO A 159 -13.35 -2.76 -5.59
CA PRO A 159 -12.77 -1.42 -5.52
C PRO A 159 -12.33 -1.13 -4.08
N VAL A 160 -11.07 -0.76 -3.90
CA VAL A 160 -10.49 -0.46 -2.59
C VAL A 160 -9.74 0.86 -2.61
N THR A 161 -9.68 1.51 -1.46
CA THR A 161 -8.68 2.54 -1.17
C THR A 161 -7.54 1.88 -0.41
N ILE A 162 -6.34 1.96 -0.98
CA ILE A 162 -5.10 1.53 -0.33
C ILE A 162 -4.57 2.72 0.46
N SER A 163 -4.31 2.53 1.75
CA SER A 163 -3.71 3.52 2.63
C SER A 163 -2.42 2.99 3.20
N VAL A 164 -1.35 3.77 3.12
CA VAL A 164 -0.02 3.44 3.60
C VAL A 164 0.53 4.53 4.49
N ALA A 165 1.26 4.14 5.53
CA ALA A 165 1.97 5.05 6.41
C ALA A 165 3.31 4.47 6.85
N GLY A 166 4.26 5.35 7.13
CA GLY A 166 5.59 4.92 7.53
C GLY A 166 6.53 6.10 7.75
N THR A 167 7.83 5.79 7.75
CA THR A 167 8.91 6.77 7.82
C THR A 167 9.83 6.59 6.62
N ALA A 168 10.23 7.71 6.01
CA ALA A 168 11.25 7.78 4.98
C ALA A 168 12.05 9.07 5.17
N LEU A 169 13.37 9.02 5.03
CA LEU A 169 14.31 10.10 5.32
C LEU A 169 14.14 10.66 6.74
N ALA A 170 13.88 9.76 7.70
CA ALA A 170 13.49 10.06 9.07
C ALA A 170 12.23 10.95 9.22
N GLN A 171 11.47 11.18 8.14
CA GLN A 171 10.22 11.93 8.14
C GLN A 171 9.03 10.97 8.04
N PRO A 172 7.96 11.18 8.82
CA PRO A 172 6.74 10.41 8.67
C PRO A 172 6.04 10.76 7.36
N PHE A 173 5.39 9.78 6.73
CA PHE A 173 4.52 10.00 5.58
C PHE A 173 3.24 9.18 5.68
N THR A 174 2.21 9.66 4.98
CA THR A 174 0.94 8.95 4.75
C THR A 174 0.53 9.15 3.31
N ASN A 175 0.04 8.12 2.65
CA ASN A 175 -0.50 8.21 1.29
C ASN A 175 -1.72 7.30 1.14
N SER A 176 -2.67 7.70 0.31
CA SER A 176 -3.84 6.90 -0.04
C SER A 176 -4.12 6.97 -1.53
N SER A 177 -4.41 5.83 -2.16
CA SER A 177 -4.72 5.75 -3.59
C SER A 177 -5.87 4.76 -3.84
N PRO A 178 -6.78 5.05 -4.77
CA PRO A 178 -7.74 4.05 -5.24
C PRO A 178 -7.01 2.92 -5.97
N ALA A 179 -7.55 1.70 -5.86
CA ALA A 179 -7.11 0.51 -6.56
C ALA A 179 -8.28 -0.47 -6.74
N ALA A 180 -8.05 -1.55 -7.50
CA ALA A 180 -8.97 -2.66 -7.64
C ALA A 180 -8.28 -3.95 -7.16
N MET A 181 -8.90 -4.64 -6.21
CA MET A 181 -8.41 -5.91 -5.67
C MET A 181 -9.22 -7.05 -6.27
N ALA A 182 -8.58 -7.91 -7.07
CA ALA A 182 -9.20 -9.13 -7.56
C ALA A 182 -9.13 -10.24 -6.50
N LEU A 183 -10.27 -10.81 -6.14
CA LEU A 183 -10.38 -12.02 -5.33
C LEU A 183 -10.89 -13.13 -6.24
N THR A 184 -10.03 -14.11 -6.51
CA THR A 184 -10.34 -15.24 -7.37
C THR A 184 -9.88 -16.52 -6.67
N GLY A 185 -10.75 -17.52 -6.64
CA GLY A 185 -10.41 -18.81 -6.05
C GLY A 185 -11.59 -19.75 -5.96
N THR A 186 -11.60 -20.59 -4.93
CA THR A 186 -12.67 -21.57 -4.72
C THR A 186 -13.24 -21.46 -3.32
N PHE A 187 -14.54 -21.74 -3.19
CA PHE A 187 -15.18 -21.88 -1.89
C PHE A 187 -16.07 -23.12 -1.85
N SER A 188 -16.34 -23.59 -0.64
CA SER A 188 -17.27 -24.67 -0.36
C SER A 188 -18.22 -24.26 0.75
N ILE A 189 -19.43 -24.81 0.71
CA ILE A 189 -20.45 -24.60 1.72
C ILE A 189 -20.41 -25.80 2.66
N VAL A 190 -20.18 -25.55 3.95
CA VAL A 190 -20.10 -26.58 5.00
C VAL A 190 -21.17 -26.26 6.05
N GLY A 191 -22.34 -26.88 5.93
CA GLY A 191 -23.53 -26.47 6.68
C GLY A 191 -23.97 -25.09 6.21
N SER A 192 -24.01 -24.11 7.11
CA SER A 192 -24.27 -22.69 6.80
C SER A 192 -22.97 -21.87 6.66
N ALA A 193 -21.81 -22.42 7.04
CA ALA A 193 -20.51 -21.77 6.95
C ALA A 193 -19.90 -21.87 5.55
N ILE A 194 -19.01 -20.94 5.20
CA ILE A 194 -18.25 -20.95 3.95
C ILE A 194 -16.78 -21.15 4.26
N ALA A 195 -16.13 -22.12 3.63
CA ALA A 195 -14.67 -22.22 3.60
C ALA A 195 -14.20 -21.73 2.22
N LEU A 196 -13.38 -20.68 2.19
CA LEU A 196 -12.95 -19.99 0.99
C LEU A 196 -11.42 -19.95 0.91
N THR A 197 -10.91 -20.20 -0.30
CA THR A 197 -9.51 -19.97 -0.67
C THR A 197 -9.45 -19.01 -1.84
N SER A 198 -8.49 -18.10 -1.83
CA SER A 198 -8.24 -17.15 -2.91
C SER A 198 -6.75 -16.94 -3.08
N GLN A 199 -6.33 -16.78 -4.33
CA GLN A 199 -4.95 -16.49 -4.68
C GLN A 199 -4.93 -15.30 -5.63
N GLY A 200 -4.03 -14.36 -5.36
CA GLY A 200 -3.85 -13.17 -6.16
C GLY A 200 -2.40 -12.96 -6.50
N THR A 201 -2.14 -12.44 -7.70
CA THR A 201 -0.84 -11.90 -8.08
C THR A 201 -1.04 -10.49 -8.60
N ILE A 202 -0.14 -9.60 -8.25
CA ILE A 202 -0.07 -8.25 -8.83
C ILE A 202 1.22 -8.15 -9.61
N ASN A 203 1.14 -7.55 -10.79
CA ASN A 203 2.29 -7.19 -11.61
C ASN A 203 1.89 -5.95 -12.42
N GLU A 204 1.97 -4.80 -11.77
CA GLU A 204 1.47 -3.54 -12.30
C GLU A 204 2.60 -2.53 -12.41
N THR A 205 2.60 -1.76 -13.50
CA THR A 205 3.51 -0.63 -13.68
C THR A 205 2.70 0.62 -13.95
N VAL A 206 2.86 1.62 -13.09
CA VAL A 206 2.11 2.88 -13.14
C VAL A 206 3.08 4.04 -13.25
N PRO A 207 2.80 5.07 -14.08
CA PRO A 207 3.61 6.28 -14.13
C PRO A 207 3.58 7.01 -12.78
N VAL A 208 4.71 7.60 -12.40
CA VAL A 208 4.84 8.42 -11.20
C VAL A 208 5.18 9.84 -11.64
N PRO A 209 4.32 10.85 -11.37
CA PRO A 209 4.63 12.24 -11.71
C PRO A 209 5.93 12.71 -11.06
N ALA A 210 6.66 13.58 -11.75
CA ALA A 210 7.87 14.21 -11.22
C ALA A 210 7.59 14.91 -9.87
N PRO A 211 8.34 14.58 -8.80
CA PRO A 211 8.29 15.33 -7.55
C PRO A 211 8.77 16.79 -7.71
N PRO A 212 8.50 17.66 -6.72
CA PRO A 212 9.07 19.01 -6.69
C PRO A 212 10.59 19.00 -6.80
N PRO A 213 11.20 20.00 -7.46
CA PRO A 213 12.65 20.05 -7.63
C PRO A 213 13.38 20.25 -6.30
N LEU A 214 14.61 19.75 -6.24
CA LEU A 214 15.52 20.03 -5.14
C LEU A 214 16.19 21.38 -5.36
N VAL A 215 16.20 22.22 -4.33
CA VAL A 215 16.83 23.55 -4.36
C VAL A 215 17.79 23.68 -3.19
N SER A 216 19.09 23.60 -3.50
CA SER A 216 20.19 23.78 -2.54
C SER A 216 20.02 22.95 -1.25
N ALA A 217 19.58 21.70 -1.38
CA ALA A 217 19.40 20.82 -0.24
C ALA A 217 20.78 20.35 0.28
N PRO A 218 21.02 20.27 1.59
CA PRO A 218 22.28 19.74 2.13
C PRO A 218 22.54 18.31 1.66
N PHE A 219 23.76 18.05 1.21
CA PHE A 219 24.19 16.73 0.76
C PHE A 219 25.66 16.51 1.11
N ASP A 220 25.89 15.60 2.05
CA ASP A 220 27.23 15.29 2.54
C ASP A 220 27.82 14.11 1.76
N LEU A 221 29.01 14.31 1.21
CA LEU A 221 29.76 13.26 0.53
C LEU A 221 31.01 12.88 1.31
N PRO A 222 31.19 11.60 1.67
CA PRO A 222 32.48 11.11 2.13
C PRO A 222 33.56 11.34 1.07
N THR A 223 34.67 11.93 1.48
CA THR A 223 35.85 12.10 0.61
C THR A 223 36.43 10.75 0.18
N ILE A 224 36.97 10.68 -1.04
CA ILE A 224 37.49 9.44 -1.63
C ILE A 224 39.02 9.45 -1.65
N ILE A 225 39.64 10.53 -2.14
CA ILE A 225 41.11 10.61 -2.29
C ILE A 225 41.62 12.01 -1.91
N PRO A 226 42.19 12.19 -0.72
CA PRO A 226 42.23 11.25 0.40
C PRO A 226 40.84 11.00 1.01
N ALA A 227 40.62 9.81 1.58
CA ALA A 227 39.42 9.51 2.34
C ALA A 227 39.53 9.96 3.81
N GLY A 228 38.40 9.96 4.54
CA GLY A 228 38.36 10.19 5.99
C GLY A 228 37.88 11.56 6.43
N GLN A 229 37.41 12.39 5.50
CA GLN A 229 36.68 13.64 5.76
C GLN A 229 35.33 13.64 5.02
N VAL A 230 34.49 14.62 5.32
CA VAL A 230 33.19 14.84 4.65
C VAL A 230 33.23 16.16 3.89
N ALA A 231 32.84 16.13 2.63
CA ALA A 231 32.60 17.31 1.81
C ALA A 231 31.12 17.72 1.94
N HIS A 232 30.89 18.95 2.41
CA HIS A 232 29.55 19.48 2.64
C HIS A 232 29.06 20.20 1.38
N LEU A 233 28.19 19.54 0.61
CA LEU A 233 27.67 20.04 -0.65
C LEU A 233 26.20 20.46 -0.51
N LEU A 234 25.74 21.17 -1.52
CA LEU A 234 24.35 21.52 -1.75
C LEU A 234 23.93 20.87 -3.08
N ILE A 235 22.86 20.09 -3.07
CA ILE A 235 22.29 19.44 -4.24
C ILE A 235 21.07 20.22 -4.75
N SER A 236 21.05 20.45 -6.06
CA SER A 236 19.92 21.04 -6.77
C SER A 236 19.63 20.21 -8.01
N GLY A 237 18.36 19.99 -8.33
CA GLY A 237 18.01 19.20 -9.50
C GLY A 237 16.51 19.12 -9.75
N THR A 238 16.17 18.76 -10.97
CA THR A 238 14.80 18.59 -11.42
C THR A 238 14.54 17.10 -11.65
N PHE A 239 13.45 16.60 -11.08
CA PHE A 239 12.97 15.27 -11.37
C PHE A 239 12.23 15.25 -12.72
N ALA A 240 12.29 14.12 -13.41
CA ALA A 240 11.39 13.80 -14.50
C ALA A 240 10.39 12.74 -14.05
N ASP A 241 9.33 12.56 -14.85
CA ASP A 241 8.35 11.51 -14.61
C ASP A 241 9.05 10.14 -14.51
N GLY A 242 8.65 9.40 -13.50
CA GLY A 242 9.18 8.09 -13.17
C GLY A 242 8.19 6.98 -13.45
N SER A 243 8.52 5.79 -12.94
CA SER A 243 7.64 4.63 -12.94
C SER A 243 7.67 3.94 -11.59
N SER A 244 6.55 3.33 -11.22
CA SER A 244 6.44 2.44 -10.07
C SER A 244 5.99 1.08 -10.58
N THR A 245 6.80 0.05 -10.35
CA THR A 245 6.44 -1.34 -10.65
C THR A 245 6.21 -2.07 -9.35
N THR A 246 5.00 -2.59 -9.17
CA THR A 246 4.61 -3.39 -8.00
C THR A 246 4.38 -4.83 -8.42
N VAL A 247 5.11 -5.73 -7.78
CA VAL A 247 4.93 -7.18 -7.90
C VAL A 247 4.58 -7.76 -6.55
N GLY A 248 3.67 -8.70 -6.49
CA GLY A 248 3.26 -9.31 -5.23
C GLY A 248 2.39 -10.52 -5.43
N SER A 249 2.21 -11.25 -4.33
CA SER A 249 1.34 -12.41 -4.26
C SER A 249 0.59 -12.42 -2.94
N SER A 250 -0.62 -12.93 -2.99
CA SER A 250 -1.47 -13.16 -1.83
C SER A 250 -2.02 -14.58 -1.86
N SER A 251 -2.09 -15.19 -0.69
CA SER A 251 -2.88 -16.39 -0.45
C SER A 251 -3.80 -16.13 0.71
N LEU A 252 -5.07 -16.34 0.49
CA LEU A 252 -6.13 -16.06 1.43
C LEU A 252 -6.87 -17.37 1.70
N VAL A 253 -6.95 -17.75 2.98
CA VAL A 253 -7.70 -18.92 3.44
C VAL A 253 -8.56 -18.46 4.59
N MET A 254 -9.87 -18.66 4.47
CA MET A 254 -10.84 -18.12 5.41
C MET A 254 -11.97 -19.11 5.64
N ASN A 255 -12.41 -19.16 6.89
CA ASN A 255 -13.61 -19.87 7.31
C ASN A 255 -14.60 -18.82 7.81
N GLY A 256 -15.66 -18.59 7.05
CA GLY A 256 -16.74 -17.68 7.40
C GLY A 256 -17.80 -18.38 8.24
N VAL A 257 -18.36 -17.65 9.18
CA VAL A 257 -19.61 -17.99 9.88
C VAL A 257 -20.74 -17.28 9.14
N PRO A 258 -21.96 -17.84 9.08
CA PRO A 258 -23.11 -17.15 8.51
C PRO A 258 -23.25 -15.75 9.09
N ALA A 259 -23.51 -14.77 8.23
CA ALA A 259 -24.00 -13.49 8.71
C ALA A 259 -25.41 -13.70 9.29
N PRO A 260 -25.77 -13.06 10.42
CA PRO A 260 -27.14 -13.09 10.91
C PRO A 260 -28.10 -12.56 9.85
N ILE A 261 -29.19 -13.29 9.59
CA ILE A 261 -30.24 -12.83 8.69
C ILE A 261 -31.23 -12.01 9.51
N ILE A 262 -31.47 -10.76 9.11
CA ILE A 262 -32.46 -9.93 9.79
C ILE A 262 -33.83 -10.60 9.66
N GLY A 263 -34.47 -10.87 10.80
CA GLY A 263 -35.76 -11.54 10.84
C GLY A 263 -35.69 -13.07 10.92
N ASP A 264 -34.52 -13.70 10.88
CA ASP A 264 -34.34 -15.12 11.27
C ASP A 264 -34.20 -15.18 12.80
N ILE A 265 -35.34 -15.28 13.49
CA ILE A 265 -35.43 -15.16 14.94
C ILE A 265 -35.14 -16.50 15.61
N ASN A 266 -35.44 -17.61 14.92
CA ASN A 266 -35.19 -18.95 15.43
C ASN A 266 -33.76 -19.47 15.13
N GLY A 267 -33.02 -18.80 14.23
CA GLY A 267 -31.65 -19.12 13.84
C GLY A 267 -31.51 -20.32 12.91
N ASP A 268 -32.56 -20.67 12.16
CA ASP A 268 -32.56 -21.82 11.24
C ASP A 268 -32.01 -21.50 9.84
N GLY A 269 -31.67 -20.24 9.58
CA GLY A 269 -31.05 -19.76 8.36
C GLY A 269 -32.03 -19.34 7.28
N VAL A 270 -33.34 -19.31 7.55
CA VAL A 270 -34.37 -18.78 6.65
C VAL A 270 -35.34 -17.88 7.43
N VAL A 271 -36.07 -17.01 6.72
CA VAL A 271 -37.07 -16.12 7.34
C VAL A 271 -38.44 -16.55 6.86
N THR A 272 -39.16 -17.24 7.74
CA THR A 272 -40.42 -17.90 7.38
C THR A 272 -41.55 -17.53 8.34
N GLY A 273 -42.68 -18.23 8.22
CA GLY A 273 -43.80 -18.10 9.14
C GLY A 273 -43.44 -18.48 10.59
N ALA A 274 -42.40 -19.28 10.80
CA ALA A 274 -41.91 -19.59 12.15
C ALA A 274 -41.38 -18.32 12.85
N ASP A 275 -40.56 -17.55 12.14
CA ASP A 275 -39.99 -16.30 12.64
C ASP A 275 -41.04 -15.22 12.82
N LEU A 276 -41.99 -15.13 11.88
CA LEU A 276 -43.15 -14.25 12.05
C LEU A 276 -43.94 -14.61 13.32
N GLY A 277 -44.12 -15.89 13.61
CA GLY A 277 -44.75 -16.35 14.85
C GLY A 277 -44.00 -15.88 16.10
N LEU A 278 -42.67 -15.93 16.07
CA LEU A 278 -41.82 -15.43 17.16
C LEU A 278 -41.88 -13.90 17.28
N LEU A 279 -41.85 -13.17 16.18
CA LEU A 279 -42.00 -11.70 16.16
C LEU A 279 -43.33 -11.28 16.79
N LEU A 280 -44.42 -11.93 16.40
CA LEU A 280 -45.75 -11.64 16.96
C LEU A 280 -45.86 -12.04 18.44
N ALA A 281 -45.12 -13.05 18.90
CA ALA A 281 -45.06 -13.40 20.32
C ALA A 281 -44.34 -12.33 21.17
N GLY A 282 -43.39 -11.59 20.57
CA GLY A 282 -42.68 -10.47 21.19
C GLY A 282 -43.32 -9.10 20.98
N TRP A 283 -44.55 -9.04 20.44
CA TRP A 283 -45.19 -7.77 20.06
C TRP A 283 -45.29 -6.77 21.21
N ALA A 284 -44.97 -5.51 20.94
CA ALA A 284 -44.89 -4.42 21.90
C ALA A 284 -43.92 -4.64 23.07
N GLN A 285 -42.98 -5.58 22.94
CA GLN A 285 -41.91 -5.81 23.91
C GLN A 285 -40.55 -5.42 23.30
N PRO A 286 -39.59 -4.94 24.12
CA PRO A 286 -38.19 -4.92 23.72
C PRO A 286 -37.64 -6.36 23.63
N GLY A 287 -36.54 -6.56 22.92
CA GLY A 287 -35.82 -7.83 22.91
C GLY A 287 -35.45 -8.32 21.52
N PRO A 288 -35.27 -9.63 21.31
CA PRO A 288 -34.75 -10.17 20.04
C PRO A 288 -35.69 -9.99 18.84
N THR A 289 -36.95 -9.62 19.07
CA THR A 289 -37.96 -9.34 18.04
C THR A 289 -38.01 -7.86 17.63
N ASP A 290 -37.33 -6.98 18.38
CA ASP A 290 -37.11 -5.56 18.05
C ASP A 290 -35.90 -5.47 17.11
N LEU A 291 -36.17 -5.63 15.81
CA LEU A 291 -35.16 -5.76 14.76
C LEU A 291 -34.51 -4.42 14.40
N ASN A 292 -35.21 -3.31 14.61
CA ASN A 292 -34.66 -1.96 14.40
C ASN A 292 -33.99 -1.38 15.66
N ASN A 293 -34.09 -2.05 16.80
CA ASN A 293 -33.59 -1.64 18.11
C ASN A 293 -34.15 -0.28 18.58
N ASP A 294 -35.41 0.02 18.28
CA ASP A 294 -36.09 1.24 18.72
C ASP A 294 -36.68 1.15 20.15
N GLY A 295 -36.57 -0.03 20.75
CA GLY A 295 -37.04 -0.33 22.11
C GLY A 295 -38.40 -1.03 22.14
N THR A 296 -39.05 -1.31 21.00
CA THR A 296 -40.33 -2.02 20.96
C THR A 296 -40.60 -2.74 19.63
N THR A 297 -40.94 -4.03 19.71
CA THR A 297 -41.39 -4.80 18.53
C THR A 297 -42.72 -4.29 17.99
N ASN A 298 -42.75 -3.80 16.76
CA ASN A 298 -43.94 -3.21 16.15
C ASN A 298 -44.01 -3.43 14.62
N GLY A 299 -44.87 -2.67 13.93
CA GLY A 299 -45.07 -2.77 12.48
C GLY A 299 -43.81 -2.47 11.65
N ALA A 300 -42.87 -1.68 12.18
CA ALA A 300 -41.58 -1.44 11.55
C ALA A 300 -40.72 -2.71 11.49
N ASP A 301 -40.64 -3.46 12.59
CA ASP A 301 -39.92 -4.74 12.66
C ASP A 301 -40.58 -5.80 11.78
N LEU A 302 -41.92 -5.83 11.75
CA LEU A 302 -42.65 -6.69 10.82
C LEU A 302 -42.27 -6.36 9.36
N GLY A 303 -42.17 -5.07 9.02
CA GLY A 303 -41.71 -4.63 7.71
C GLY A 303 -40.28 -5.11 7.39
N LEU A 304 -39.37 -5.10 8.37
CA LEU A 304 -38.01 -5.62 8.23
C LEU A 304 -37.96 -7.15 8.08
N LEU A 305 -38.78 -7.89 8.84
CA LEU A 305 -38.85 -9.34 8.70
C LEU A 305 -39.38 -9.73 7.30
N LEU A 306 -40.49 -9.11 6.88
CA LEU A 306 -41.11 -9.42 5.59
C LEU A 306 -40.23 -9.02 4.39
N SER A 307 -39.37 -8.00 4.54
CA SER A 307 -38.42 -7.65 3.48
C SER A 307 -37.30 -8.69 3.28
N HIS A 308 -37.10 -9.61 4.24
CA HIS A 308 -36.12 -10.69 4.20
C HIS A 308 -36.75 -12.09 4.05
N TRP A 309 -38.06 -12.16 3.76
CA TRP A 309 -38.79 -13.42 3.64
C TRP A 309 -38.15 -14.37 2.61
N SER A 310 -37.98 -15.64 2.98
CA SER A 310 -37.33 -16.68 2.15
C SER A 310 -38.05 -18.03 2.19
#